data_AF-A0A2N3NC72-F1
#
_entry.id   AF-A0A2N3NC72-F1
#
_cell.length_a   1.000
_cell.length_b   1.000
_cell.length_c   1.000
_cell.angle_alpha   90.00
_cell.angle_beta   90.00
_cell.angle_gamma   90.00
#
_symmetry.space_group_name_H-M   'P 1'
#
loop_
_entity.id
_entity.type
_entity.pdbx_description
1 polymer ?
#
loop_
_entity_poly.entity_id
_entity_poly.type
_entity_poly.pdbx_seq_one_letter_code
_entity_poly.pdbx_strand_id
1 'polypeptide(L)'
;MFGPFRMTNPLSGGLLWKIPWRLSKFQKRRQRMRLRAVDQVVATLDAALAKKGVTLEALERWKAEMPTEPEMMPRDKYTMFDRKVKGYRKGIHSEFIPGFSSSLELPPLFSKDKKVWIRFLPDEAG
;
A
#
# COMPACT_ATOMS: atom_id res chain seq x y z
N MET A 1 -46.67 6.98 -15.82
CA MET A 1 -46.58 7.27 -14.38
C MET A 1 -45.87 6.08 -13.73
N PHE A 2 -44.66 6.26 -13.21
CA PHE A 2 -43.90 5.20 -12.54
C PHE A 2 -44.70 4.70 -11.33
N GLY A 3 -45.17 3.45 -11.38
CA GLY A 3 -45.85 2.79 -10.27
C GLY A 3 -44.93 2.60 -9.04
N PRO A 4 -45.42 1.98 -7.95
CA PRO A 4 -44.79 1.94 -6.61
C PRO A 4 -43.39 1.29 -6.53
N PHE A 5 -42.80 0.88 -7.65
CA PHE A 5 -41.42 0.41 -7.76
C PHE A 5 -40.55 1.53 -8.35
N ARG A 6 -39.99 2.38 -7.47
CA ARG A 6 -38.83 3.17 -7.85
C ARG A 6 -37.65 2.19 -7.96
N MET A 7 -37.17 1.90 -9.18
CA MET A 7 -35.91 1.20 -9.39
C MET A 7 -34.74 2.07 -8.89
N THR A 8 -34.62 2.21 -7.57
CA THR A 8 -33.44 2.81 -6.97
C THR A 8 -32.43 1.71 -6.75
N ASN A 9 -31.16 2.01 -7.01
CA ASN A 9 -30.03 1.09 -6.86
C ASN A 9 -30.01 0.26 -5.54
N PRO A 10 -30.48 0.77 -4.37
CA PRO A 10 -30.59 -0.07 -3.16
C PRO A 10 -31.71 -1.12 -3.22
N LEU A 11 -32.79 -0.91 -3.97
CA LEU A 11 -33.90 -1.85 -4.13
C LEU A 11 -33.58 -3.00 -5.11
N SER A 12 -32.54 -2.86 -5.93
CA SER A 12 -32.14 -3.84 -6.95
C SER A 12 -30.88 -4.65 -6.61
N GLY A 13 -30.34 -4.54 -5.39
CA GLY A 13 -29.17 -5.33 -4.99
C GLY A 13 -28.46 -4.85 -3.71
N GLY A 14 -29.01 -5.18 -2.55
CA GLY A 14 -28.28 -5.25 -1.27
C GLY A 14 -27.63 -3.96 -0.72
N LEU A 15 -26.74 -4.14 0.26
CA LEU A 15 -26.00 -3.05 0.92
C LEU A 15 -24.98 -2.43 -0.05
N LEU A 16 -25.20 -1.18 -0.43
CA LEU A 16 -24.38 -0.47 -1.39
C LEU A 16 -23.13 0.16 -0.74
N TRP A 17 -22.02 -0.58 -0.79
CA TRP A 17 -20.69 -0.05 -0.44
C TRP A 17 -20.09 0.73 -1.60
N LYS A 18 -20.45 2.01 -1.71
CA LYS A 18 -20.01 2.88 -2.81
C LYS A 18 -18.56 3.32 -2.65
N ILE A 19 -17.64 2.49 -3.13
CA ILE A 19 -16.20 2.80 -3.19
C ILE A 19 -15.79 2.90 -4.67
N PRO A 20 -15.25 4.04 -5.13
CA PRO A 20 -14.81 4.16 -6.53
C PRO A 20 -13.63 3.25 -6.81
N TRP A 21 -13.43 2.80 -8.05
CA TRP A 21 -12.28 1.94 -8.42
C TRP A 21 -10.94 2.70 -8.54
N ARG A 22 -10.97 4.04 -8.51
CA ARG A 22 -9.80 4.92 -8.67
C ARG A 22 -9.72 5.99 -7.58
N LEU A 23 -8.50 6.36 -7.19
CA LEU A 23 -8.27 7.51 -6.29
C LEU A 23 -8.50 8.84 -7.01
N SER A 24 -9.07 9.80 -6.29
CA SER A 24 -9.11 11.20 -6.73
C SER A 24 -7.74 11.88 -6.66
N LYS A 25 -7.54 12.97 -7.41
CA LYS A 25 -6.30 13.76 -7.40
C LYS A 25 -5.92 14.23 -5.98
N PHE A 26 -6.90 14.63 -5.18
CA PHE A 26 -6.70 15.09 -3.81
C PHE A 26 -6.29 13.95 -2.87
N GLN A 27 -6.84 12.74 -3.06
CA GLN A 27 -6.42 11.56 -2.32
C GLN A 27 -4.97 11.19 -2.66
N LYS A 28 -4.58 11.22 -3.94
CA LYS A 28 -3.19 11.00 -4.37
C LYS A 28 -2.22 12.02 -3.78
N ARG A 29 -2.62 13.29 -3.65
CA ARG A 29 -1.81 14.33 -2.97
C ARG A 29 -1.63 13.98 -1.49
N ARG A 30 -2.71 13.66 -0.77
CA ARG A 30 -2.64 13.28 0.65
C ARG A 30 -1.78 12.04 0.87
N GLN A 31 -1.86 11.06 -0.02
CA GLN A 31 -1.03 9.86 0.04
C GLN A 31 0.45 10.20 -0.06
N ARG A 32 0.86 11.03 -1.02
CA ARG A 32 2.26 11.49 -1.14
C ARG A 32 2.73 12.25 0.10
N MET A 33 1.88 13.10 0.68
CA MET A 33 2.22 13.80 1.92
C MET A 33 2.43 12.85 3.09
N ARG A 34 1.62 11.78 3.20
CA ARG A 34 1.80 10.75 4.24
C ARG A 34 3.11 9.98 4.08
N LEU A 35 3.43 9.56 2.86
CA LEU A 35 4.70 8.87 2.57
C LEU A 35 5.90 9.74 2.96
N ARG A 36 5.89 11.02 2.56
CA ARG A 36 6.94 11.99 2.94
C ARG A 36 7.01 12.23 4.45
N ALA A 37 5.88 12.27 5.14
CA ALA A 37 5.87 12.46 6.59
C ALA A 37 6.51 11.27 7.30
N VAL A 38 6.30 10.04 6.81
CA VAL A 38 6.96 8.84 7.33
C VAL A 38 8.47 8.91 7.08
N ASP A 39 8.89 9.29 5.87
CA ASP A 39 10.32 9.49 5.55
C ASP A 39 10.98 10.51 6.51
N GLN A 40 10.29 11.62 6.82
CA GLN A 40 10.75 12.63 7.78
C GLN A 40 10.86 12.09 9.21
N VAL A 41 9.92 11.26 9.66
CA VAL A 41 9.99 10.62 10.98
C VAL A 41 11.19 9.68 11.07
N VAL A 42 11.44 8.88 10.04
CA VAL A 42 12.60 7.97 9.99
C VAL A 42 13.91 8.77 10.02
N ALA A 43 14.00 9.85 9.24
CA ALA A 43 15.18 10.72 9.21
C ALA A 43 15.46 11.40 10.56
N THR A 44 14.42 11.86 11.26
CA THR A 44 14.58 12.50 12.58
C THR A 44 15.01 11.51 13.65
N LEU A 45 14.46 10.29 13.63
CA LEU A 45 14.86 9.21 14.53
C LEU A 45 16.33 8.82 14.32
N ASP A 46 16.75 8.68 13.06
CA ASP A 46 18.12 8.34 12.70
C ASP A 46 19.13 9.40 13.20
N ALA A 47 18.84 10.68 12.95
CA ALA A 47 19.68 11.79 13.41
C ALA A 47 19.77 11.87 14.95
N ALA A 48 18.67 11.57 15.65
CA ALA A 48 18.64 11.56 17.11
C ALA A 48 19.42 10.38 17.71
N LEU A 49 19.34 9.22 17.08
CA LEU A 49 20.02 7.99 17.51
C LEU A 49 21.52 8.03 17.23
N ALA A 50 21.93 8.57 16.08
CA ALA A 50 23.33 8.78 15.74
C ALA A 50 24.06 9.66 16.78
N LYS A 51 23.39 10.71 17.30
CA LYS A 51 23.93 11.57 18.37
C LYS A 51 24.12 10.84 19.71
N LYS A 52 23.30 9.81 19.97
CA LYS A 52 23.35 9.01 21.19
C LYS A 52 24.26 7.78 21.06
N GLY A 53 24.70 7.44 19.84
CA GLY A 53 25.51 6.25 19.57
C GLY A 53 24.76 4.93 19.72
N VAL A 54 23.43 4.94 19.64
CA VAL A 54 22.57 3.73 19.76
C VAL A 54 21.95 3.44 18.41
N THR A 55 21.98 2.18 17.95
CA THR A 55 21.31 1.74 16.71
C THR A 55 20.07 0.90 17.02
N LEU A 56 19.10 0.89 16.11
CA LEU A 56 17.90 0.05 16.19
C LEU A 56 17.83 -0.84 14.95
N GLU A 57 17.76 -2.15 15.16
CA GLU A 57 17.64 -3.15 14.09
C GLU A 57 16.44 -2.88 13.16
N ALA A 58 15.32 -2.40 13.73
CA ALA A 58 14.13 -2.05 12.97
C ALA A 58 14.38 -0.90 11.96
N LEU A 59 15.22 0.08 12.31
CA LEU A 59 15.56 1.19 11.41
C LEU A 59 16.53 0.75 10.32
N GLU A 60 17.48 -0.11 10.63
CA GLU A 60 18.41 -0.68 9.65
C GLU A 60 17.65 -1.52 8.62
N ARG A 61 16.77 -2.39 9.10
CA ARG A 61 15.88 -3.18 8.24
C ARG A 61 14.98 -2.29 7.39
N TRP A 62 14.40 -1.24 7.97
CA TRP A 62 13.55 -0.29 7.24
C TRP A 62 14.33 0.36 6.09
N LYS A 63 15.54 0.85 6.36
CA LYS A 63 16.40 1.47 5.33
C LYS A 63 16.82 0.50 4.23
N ALA A 64 16.97 -0.79 4.55
CA ALA A 64 17.35 -1.80 3.57
C ALA A 64 16.19 -2.25 2.67
N GLU A 65 14.98 -2.39 3.24
CA GLU A 65 13.82 -2.96 2.55
C GLU A 65 12.91 -1.89 1.90
N MET A 66 12.83 -0.68 2.46
CA MET A 66 11.82 0.32 2.08
C MET A 66 12.39 1.44 1.20
N PRO A 67 11.77 1.73 0.02
CA PRO A 67 12.12 2.88 -0.80
C PRO A 67 11.51 4.18 -0.26
N THR A 68 12.14 5.31 -0.58
CA THR A 68 11.60 6.64 -0.23
C THR A 68 10.53 7.12 -1.21
N GLU A 69 9.69 8.10 -0.82
CA GLU A 69 8.64 8.63 -1.70
C GLU A 69 9.13 9.05 -3.11
N PRO A 70 10.25 9.75 -3.30
CA PRO A 70 10.70 10.15 -4.64
C PRO A 70 11.13 8.96 -5.51
N GLU A 71 11.70 7.92 -4.92
CA GLU A 71 12.21 6.73 -5.62
C GLU A 71 11.07 5.78 -6.05
N MET A 72 9.94 5.83 -5.35
CA MET A 72 8.79 5.00 -5.66
C MET A 72 8.13 5.35 -7.00
N MET A 73 7.80 4.31 -7.78
CA MET A 73 7.01 4.48 -9.00
C MET A 73 5.57 4.93 -8.67
N PRO A 74 4.93 5.77 -9.52
CA PRO A 74 3.54 6.18 -9.32
C PRO A 74 2.56 5.02 -9.22
N ARG A 75 2.88 3.88 -9.84
CA ARG A 75 2.08 2.66 -9.79
C ARG A 75 2.00 2.11 -8.36
N ASP A 76 3.14 2.02 -7.68
CA ASP A 76 3.22 1.44 -6.33
C ASP A 76 2.73 2.42 -5.25
N LYS A 77 2.73 3.73 -5.53
CA LYS A 77 2.15 4.76 -4.64
C LYS A 77 0.64 4.66 -4.47
N TYR A 78 -0.07 4.13 -5.47
CA TYR A 78 -1.53 4.20 -5.53
C TYR A 78 -2.22 2.85 -5.76
N THR A 79 -1.46 1.78 -6.00
CA THR A 79 -1.98 0.43 -6.21
C THR A 79 -1.17 -0.59 -5.43
N MET A 80 -1.85 -1.60 -4.89
CA MET A 80 -1.26 -2.77 -4.24
C MET A 80 -1.38 -3.99 -5.13
N PHE A 81 -0.55 -4.99 -4.87
CA PHE A 81 -0.70 -6.32 -5.46
C PHE A 81 -1.87 -7.07 -4.80
N ASP A 82 -2.78 -7.60 -5.61
CA ASP A 82 -3.84 -8.50 -5.17
C ASP A 82 -3.88 -9.70 -6.12
N ARG A 83 -3.69 -10.92 -5.57
CA ARG A 83 -3.66 -12.16 -6.36
C ARG A 83 -4.99 -12.47 -7.03
N LYS A 84 -6.11 -12.01 -6.47
CA LYS A 84 -7.46 -12.39 -6.90
C LYS A 84 -8.03 -11.50 -8.01
N VAL A 85 -7.43 -10.32 -8.23
CA VAL A 85 -7.93 -9.33 -9.20
C VAL A 85 -7.24 -9.52 -10.55
N LYS A 86 -8.01 -9.43 -11.65
CA LYS A 86 -7.47 -9.44 -13.01
C LYS A 86 -6.45 -8.29 -13.18
N GLY A 87 -5.23 -8.61 -13.59
CA GLY A 87 -4.14 -7.64 -13.68
C GLY A 87 -3.36 -7.43 -12.38
N TYR A 88 -3.64 -8.24 -11.35
CA TYR A 88 -2.90 -8.35 -10.10
C TYR A 88 -2.66 -7.03 -9.37
N ARG A 89 -3.59 -6.08 -9.53
CA ARG A 89 -3.49 -4.74 -8.96
C ARG A 89 -4.84 -4.25 -8.49
N LYS A 90 -4.83 -3.65 -7.30
CA LYS A 90 -6.00 -3.10 -6.62
C LYS A 90 -5.65 -1.73 -6.05
N GLY A 91 -6.60 -0.79 -6.03
CA GLY A 91 -6.37 0.53 -5.46
C GLY A 91 -6.27 0.46 -3.94
N ILE A 92 -5.32 1.18 -3.33
CA ILE A 92 -5.07 1.07 -1.88
C ILE A 92 -6.29 1.52 -1.04
N HIS A 93 -7.18 2.33 -1.62
CA HIS A 93 -8.40 2.82 -0.97
C HIS A 93 -9.61 1.89 -1.12
N SER A 94 -9.48 0.81 -1.89
CA SER A 94 -10.61 -0.06 -2.24
C SER A 94 -10.85 -1.17 -1.22
N GLU A 95 -9.83 -1.50 -0.43
CA GLU A 95 -9.99 -2.39 0.69
C GLU A 95 -10.48 -1.57 1.87
N PHE A 96 -11.58 -2.01 2.48
CA PHE A 96 -12.02 -1.52 3.77
C PHE A 96 -11.00 -1.97 4.82
N ILE A 97 -9.80 -1.38 4.79
CA ILE A 97 -8.82 -1.48 5.86
C ILE A 97 -9.22 -0.38 6.83
N PRO A 98 -9.86 -0.71 7.97
CA PRO A 98 -10.02 0.27 9.03
C PRO A 98 -8.61 0.81 9.37
N GLY A 99 -8.41 2.11 9.15
CA GLY A 99 -7.10 2.73 9.37
C GLY A 99 -6.14 2.72 8.17
N PHE A 100 -6.59 2.61 6.91
CA PHE A 100 -5.69 2.83 5.74
C PHE A 100 -4.88 4.14 5.84
N SER A 101 -5.39 5.18 6.51
CA SER A 101 -4.62 6.40 6.74
C SER A 101 -3.42 6.25 7.67
N SER A 102 -3.39 5.19 8.46
CA SER A 102 -2.41 4.88 9.51
C SER A 102 -1.59 3.62 9.21
N SER A 103 -2.09 2.69 8.39
CA SER A 103 -1.41 1.43 8.08
C SER A 103 -0.43 1.58 6.91
N LEU A 104 0.86 1.43 7.21
CA LEU A 104 1.95 1.22 6.23
C LEU A 104 1.92 -0.22 5.72
N GLU A 105 0.79 -0.68 5.19
CA GLU A 105 0.74 -1.96 4.52
C GLU A 105 1.08 -1.73 3.05
N LEU A 106 2.36 -1.88 2.73
CA LEU A 106 2.76 -2.31 1.39
C LEU A 106 2.24 -3.74 1.21
N PRO A 107 1.84 -4.16 0.00
CA PRO A 107 1.47 -5.54 -0.26
C PRO A 107 2.58 -6.48 0.24
N PRO A 108 2.26 -7.73 0.61
CA PRO A 108 3.23 -8.70 1.13
C PRO A 108 4.20 -9.13 0.03
N LEU A 109 5.13 -8.26 -0.35
CA LEU A 109 6.38 -8.58 -1.03
C LEU A 109 7.48 -8.91 -0.03
N PHE A 110 7.29 -8.58 1.26
CA PHE A 110 8.19 -8.95 2.34
C PHE A 110 7.40 -9.57 3.49
N SER A 111 6.99 -10.82 3.27
CA SER A 111 6.55 -11.70 4.34
C SER A 111 7.65 -11.80 5.41
N LYS A 112 7.28 -11.72 6.68
CA LYS A 112 8.16 -11.92 7.84
C LYS A 112 8.63 -13.38 8.01
N ASP A 113 8.24 -14.28 7.11
CA ASP A 113 8.70 -15.67 7.12
C ASP A 113 9.83 -15.88 6.10
N LYS A 114 11.08 -15.78 6.58
CA LYS A 114 12.29 -16.27 5.88
C LYS A 114 12.35 -17.81 5.87
N LYS A 115 11.34 -18.48 5.32
CA LYS A 115 11.39 -19.89 4.95
C LYS A 115 10.61 -20.03 3.64
N VAL A 116 11.25 -20.65 2.64
CA VAL A 116 10.76 -20.83 1.26
C VAL A 116 10.71 -19.49 0.51
N TRP A 117 11.69 -19.07 -0.31
CA TRP A 117 12.33 -19.76 -1.42
C TRP A 117 13.66 -19.07 -1.77
N ILE A 118 14.78 -19.66 -1.36
CA ILE A 118 16.04 -19.61 -2.13
C ILE A 118 16.30 -21.05 -2.55
N ARG A 119 15.79 -21.40 -3.73
CA ARG A 119 16.34 -22.43 -4.62
C ARG A 119 16.28 -21.76 -6.00
N PHE A 120 17.36 -21.10 -6.39
CA PHE A 120 18.39 -21.67 -7.28
C PHE A 120 17.79 -22.05 -8.65
N LEU A 121 18.16 -21.26 -9.66
CA LEU A 121 18.17 -21.56 -11.10
C LEU A 121 18.63 -23.02 -11.38
N PRO A 122 18.22 -23.65 -12.50
CA PRO A 122 18.89 -23.48 -13.80
C PRO A 122 17.88 -23.53 -14.99
N ASP A 123 18.17 -23.25 -16.26
CA ASP A 123 19.31 -23.55 -17.13
C ASP A 123 19.32 -22.65 -18.38
N GLU A 124 20.47 -22.61 -19.06
CA GLU A 124 20.62 -22.13 -20.43
C GLU A 124 19.75 -22.91 -21.43
N ALA A 125 19.15 -22.21 -22.41
CA ALA A 125 18.96 -22.64 -23.82
C ALA A 125 18.05 -21.66 -24.57
N GLY A 126 18.55 -21.05 -25.65
CA GLY A 126 17.77 -20.31 -26.66
C GLY A 126 18.36 -18.98 -27.08
#